data_AF-A0A812VS05-F1
#
_entry.id   AF-A0A812VS05-F1
#
_cell.length_a   1.000
_cell.length_b   1.000
_cell.length_c   1.000
_cell.angle_alpha   90.00
_cell.angle_beta   90.00
_cell.angle_gamma   90.00
#
_symmetry.space_group_name_H-M   'P 1'
#
loop_
_entity.id
_entity.type
_entity.pdbx_description
1 polymer ?
#
loop_
_entity_poly.entity_id
_entity_poly.type
_entity_poly.pdbx_seq_one_letter_code
_entity_poly.pdbx_strand_id
1 'polypeptide(L)'
;MKYLHTMVRVTDIDASLNFYCNALGLEELRRYDSEQGRFTLVFLAAPGDSSAQVELTYNWDPETLSGGRNFGHLAYAVDDIYATCQRLADHGVIINRPPRDGHMAFVRSPDGVSVELLQKGEALVGAELELEDIDLMAGANRQPEFLKINPAGQLPCLQLDDGTLIAEITAICEYLDEVSDGPSLMGETAEERAATRMWTRRVDLNICEPLANGFRYSEGMPIFQERMITIPAAADSLKQIAREKTAWLDGLMTDGRSFIGGEKVSLADVLLYCMLTFGNAVGQPFDQNLSHIKAWYDRMAARPSAAA
;
A
#
# COMPACT_ATOMS: atom_id res chain seq x y z
N MET A 1 40.27 -18.06 5.73
CA MET A 1 39.14 -18.27 6.68
C MET A 1 37.85 -18.22 5.87
N LYS A 2 36.91 -19.14 6.08
CA LYS A 2 35.63 -19.23 5.36
C LYS A 2 34.49 -19.32 6.37
N TYR A 3 33.45 -18.51 6.21
CA TYR A 3 32.22 -18.63 6.99
C TYR A 3 31.45 -19.88 6.54
N LEU A 4 30.96 -20.67 7.50
CA LEU A 4 30.31 -21.95 7.19
C LEU A 4 28.81 -21.90 7.41
N HIS A 5 28.36 -21.48 8.58
CA HIS A 5 26.93 -21.44 8.95
C HIS A 5 26.71 -20.61 10.21
N THR A 6 25.46 -20.22 10.46
CA THR A 6 24.96 -19.82 11.79
C THR A 6 24.33 -21.04 12.44
N MET A 7 24.74 -21.38 13.66
CA MET A 7 24.11 -22.48 14.40
C MET A 7 23.01 -21.97 15.32
N VAL A 8 21.85 -22.62 15.28
CA VAL A 8 20.75 -22.45 16.23
C VAL A 8 20.45 -23.79 16.89
N ARG A 9 20.19 -23.74 18.19
CA ARG A 9 19.89 -24.91 19.01
C ARG A 9 18.39 -25.11 19.08
N VAL A 10 17.94 -26.34 18.91
CA VAL A 10 16.51 -26.69 18.87
C VAL A 10 16.18 -27.81 19.85
N THR A 11 14.97 -27.80 20.42
CA THR A 11 14.50 -28.81 21.38
C THR A 11 13.66 -29.92 20.76
N ASP A 12 13.06 -29.65 19.59
CA ASP A 12 12.22 -30.59 18.85
C ASP A 12 12.56 -30.47 17.35
N ILE A 13 13.13 -31.53 16.79
CA ILE A 13 13.60 -31.51 15.40
C ILE A 13 12.43 -31.50 14.40
N ASP A 14 11.31 -32.16 14.70
CA ASP A 14 10.18 -32.26 13.80
C ASP A 14 9.41 -30.93 13.77
N ALA A 15 9.17 -30.32 14.93
CA ALA A 15 8.59 -28.98 15.02
C ALA A 15 9.47 -27.94 14.33
N SER A 16 10.79 -28.06 14.47
CA SER A 16 11.75 -27.17 13.81
C SER A 16 11.72 -27.32 12.29
N LEU A 17 11.71 -28.55 11.76
CA LEU A 17 11.64 -28.77 10.31
C LEU A 17 10.29 -28.33 9.75
N ASN A 18 9.20 -28.50 10.48
CA ASN A 18 7.91 -27.96 10.07
C ASN A 18 7.94 -26.42 9.96
N PHE A 19 8.60 -25.74 10.89
CA PHE A 19 8.78 -24.28 10.81
C PHE A 19 9.75 -23.88 9.69
N TYR A 20 11.00 -24.35 9.71
CA TYR A 20 12.06 -23.88 8.82
C TYR A 20 11.87 -24.33 7.37
N CYS A 21 11.41 -25.57 7.15
CA CYS A 21 11.23 -26.10 5.80
C CYS A 21 9.82 -25.88 5.27
N ASN A 22 8.79 -26.37 5.97
CA ASN A 22 7.43 -26.33 5.42
C ASN A 22 6.81 -24.92 5.45
N ALA A 23 6.96 -24.20 6.57
CA ALA A 23 6.36 -22.87 6.72
C ALA A 23 7.23 -21.76 6.11
N LEU A 24 8.51 -21.70 6.48
CA LEU A 24 9.44 -20.66 6.01
C LEU A 24 9.95 -20.92 4.58
N GLY A 25 10.14 -22.19 4.19
CA GLY A 25 10.52 -22.57 2.82
C GLY A 25 12.02 -22.86 2.61
N LEU A 26 12.79 -23.13 3.66
CA LEU A 26 14.20 -23.53 3.53
C LEU A 26 14.33 -24.99 3.07
N GLU A 27 15.41 -25.28 2.35
CA GLU A 27 15.73 -26.63 1.88
C GLU A 27 16.77 -27.29 2.79
N GLU A 28 16.55 -28.57 3.12
CA GLU A 28 17.57 -29.39 3.77
C GLU A 28 18.68 -29.74 2.79
N LEU A 29 19.89 -29.24 3.05
CA LEU A 29 21.07 -29.51 2.24
C LEU A 29 21.75 -30.81 2.64
N ARG A 30 21.87 -31.03 3.96
CA ARG A 30 22.50 -32.23 4.52
C ARG A 30 22.13 -32.42 5.98
N ARG A 31 22.21 -33.66 6.43
CA ARG A 31 22.03 -34.08 7.81
C ARG A 31 23.16 -34.98 8.27
N TYR A 32 23.48 -34.90 9.55
CA TYR A 32 24.50 -35.73 10.18
C TYR A 32 24.08 -36.11 11.60
N ASP A 33 24.12 -37.40 11.90
CA ASP A 33 23.87 -37.94 13.23
C ASP A 33 25.17 -38.44 13.85
N SER A 34 25.37 -38.12 15.13
CA SER A 34 26.49 -38.63 15.92
C SER A 34 25.97 -39.48 17.07
N GLU A 35 26.03 -40.81 16.92
CA GLU A 35 25.65 -41.71 18.02
C GLU A 35 26.52 -41.54 19.27
N GLN A 36 27.83 -41.38 19.08
CA GLN A 36 28.78 -41.17 20.16
C GLN A 36 28.56 -39.81 20.85
N GLY A 37 28.26 -38.77 20.07
CA GLY A 37 28.02 -37.41 20.57
C GLY A 37 26.59 -37.16 21.05
N ARG A 38 25.65 -38.05 20.68
CA ARG A 38 24.21 -37.97 20.96
C ARG A 38 23.56 -36.68 20.46
N PHE A 39 23.78 -36.36 19.18
CA PHE A 39 23.15 -35.21 18.53
C PHE A 39 22.89 -35.44 17.04
N THR A 40 21.97 -34.65 16.49
CA THR A 40 21.65 -34.51 15.07
C THR A 40 21.92 -33.07 14.62
N LEU A 41 22.59 -32.92 13.49
CA LEU A 41 22.81 -31.63 12.82
C LEU A 41 22.05 -31.62 11.50
N VAL A 42 21.25 -30.58 11.25
CA VAL A 42 20.57 -30.38 9.97
C VAL A 42 20.95 -29.02 9.40
N PHE A 43 21.48 -29.01 8.17
CA PHE A 43 21.93 -27.80 7.51
C PHE A 43 20.89 -27.38 6.48
N LEU A 44 20.34 -26.19 6.67
CA LEU A 44 19.29 -25.63 5.83
C LEU A 44 19.78 -24.37 5.11
N ALA A 45 19.19 -24.07 3.96
CA ALA A 45 19.43 -22.84 3.23
C ALA A 45 18.18 -22.39 2.46
N ALA A 46 18.13 -21.11 2.09
CA ALA A 46 17.12 -20.63 1.17
C ALA A 46 17.34 -21.25 -0.23
N PRO A 47 16.28 -21.58 -0.99
CA PRO A 47 16.40 -22.10 -2.34
C PRO A 47 17.32 -21.23 -3.20
N GLY A 48 18.35 -21.83 -3.78
CA GLY A 48 19.33 -21.12 -4.61
C GLY A 48 20.46 -20.40 -3.86
N ASP A 49 20.46 -20.37 -2.51
CA ASP A 49 21.56 -19.81 -1.70
C ASP A 49 22.17 -20.83 -0.73
N SER A 50 22.74 -21.90 -1.27
CA SER A 50 23.41 -22.95 -0.46
C SER A 50 24.66 -22.46 0.31
N SER A 51 25.06 -21.20 0.14
CA SER A 51 26.27 -20.63 0.73
C SER A 51 26.03 -20.03 2.13
N ALA A 52 24.83 -19.53 2.38
CA ALA A 52 24.39 -18.96 3.66
C ALA A 52 23.53 -19.98 4.43
N GLN A 53 24.20 -20.85 5.20
CA GLN A 53 23.54 -21.97 5.87
C GLN A 53 23.14 -21.62 7.31
N VAL A 54 21.99 -22.12 7.73
CA VAL A 54 21.64 -22.29 9.15
C VAL A 54 21.80 -23.76 9.54
N GLU A 55 22.52 -24.02 10.62
CA GLU A 55 22.64 -25.34 11.22
C GLU A 55 21.65 -25.43 12.38
N LEU A 56 20.70 -26.37 12.31
CA LEU A 56 19.91 -26.79 13.45
C LEU A 56 20.70 -27.86 14.21
N THR A 57 21.06 -27.58 15.47
CA THR A 57 21.67 -28.55 16.37
C THR A 57 20.62 -29.07 17.35
N TYR A 58 20.29 -30.36 17.21
CA TYR A 58 19.39 -31.08 18.11
C TYR A 58 20.18 -32.07 18.97
N ASN A 59 20.25 -31.82 20.27
CA ASN A 59 20.82 -32.76 21.23
C ASN A 59 19.76 -33.80 21.63
N TRP A 60 20.12 -35.09 21.62
CA TRP A 60 19.17 -36.17 21.94
C TRP A 60 18.87 -36.25 23.44
N ASP A 61 19.77 -35.72 24.27
CA ASP A 61 19.57 -35.58 25.70
C ASP A 61 18.90 -34.21 25.97
N PRO A 62 17.69 -34.18 26.56
CA PRO A 62 16.92 -32.95 26.71
C PRO A 62 17.65 -31.89 27.55
N GLU A 63 17.58 -30.65 27.09
CA GLU A 63 18.09 -29.49 27.81
C GLU A 63 17.07 -28.35 27.80
N THR A 64 17.06 -27.55 28.87
CA THR A 64 16.25 -26.33 28.90
C THR A 64 17.04 -25.21 28.21
N LEU A 65 16.55 -24.75 27.06
CA LEU A 65 17.14 -23.61 26.38
C LEU A 65 16.72 -22.32 27.09
N SER A 66 17.71 -21.55 27.55
CA SER A 66 17.52 -20.19 28.06
C SER A 66 18.02 -19.17 27.02
N GLY A 67 17.15 -18.25 26.61
CA GLY A 67 17.52 -17.21 25.64
C GLY A 67 18.33 -16.05 26.24
N GLY A 68 19.02 -15.30 25.37
CA GLY A 68 19.73 -14.05 25.69
C GLY A 68 19.54 -13.01 24.59
N ARG A 69 19.65 -11.71 24.92
CA ARG A 69 19.48 -10.59 23.96
C ARG A 69 20.72 -10.29 23.09
N ASN A 70 21.73 -11.17 23.11
CA ASN A 70 23.00 -10.99 22.40
C ASN A 70 23.00 -11.57 20.97
N PHE A 71 22.03 -12.40 20.62
CA PHE A 71 21.76 -12.81 19.23
C PHE A 71 20.49 -12.10 18.73
N GLY A 72 20.59 -11.43 17.59
CA GLY A 72 19.52 -10.59 17.04
C GLY A 72 18.43 -11.41 16.36
N HIS A 73 18.70 -11.88 15.14
CA HIS A 73 17.77 -12.65 14.32
C HIS A 73 18.51 -13.34 13.16
N LEU A 74 17.82 -14.28 12.51
CA LEU A 74 18.11 -14.67 11.12
C LEU A 74 17.30 -13.76 10.20
N ALA A 75 17.82 -13.39 9.02
CA ALA A 75 17.12 -12.52 8.08
C ALA A 75 17.04 -13.16 6.69
N TYR A 76 15.87 -13.06 6.06
CA TYR A 76 15.62 -13.58 4.71
C TYR A 76 14.86 -12.54 3.87
N ALA A 77 15.27 -12.35 2.63
CA ALA A 77 14.48 -11.63 1.64
C ALA A 77 13.45 -12.58 1.01
N VAL A 78 12.21 -12.11 0.82
CA VAL A 78 11.09 -12.89 0.26
C VAL A 78 10.50 -12.14 -0.94
N ASP A 79 10.03 -12.88 -1.94
CA ASP A 79 9.48 -12.28 -3.16
C ASP A 79 8.14 -11.57 -2.91
N ASP A 80 7.33 -12.08 -1.98
CA ASP A 80 6.06 -11.47 -1.54
C ASP A 80 5.92 -11.66 -0.02
N ILE A 81 6.00 -10.55 0.73
CA ILE A 81 6.00 -10.57 2.18
C ILE A 81 4.61 -10.89 2.77
N TYR A 82 3.52 -10.51 2.08
CA TYR A 82 2.16 -10.81 2.54
C TYR A 82 1.85 -12.29 2.37
N ALA A 83 2.12 -12.84 1.17
CA ALA A 83 1.94 -14.27 0.90
C ALA A 83 2.81 -15.14 1.82
N THR A 84 4.04 -14.70 2.13
CA THR A 84 4.90 -15.42 3.07
C THR A 84 4.34 -15.40 4.49
N CYS A 85 3.87 -14.23 4.97
CA CYS A 85 3.25 -14.13 6.28
C CYS A 85 1.97 -14.96 6.40
N GLN A 86 1.14 -14.99 5.35
CA GLN A 86 -0.05 -15.84 5.30
C GLN A 86 0.32 -17.33 5.39
N ARG A 87 1.29 -17.79 4.60
CA ARG A 87 1.76 -19.18 4.66
C ARG A 87 2.26 -19.55 6.07
N LEU A 88 2.99 -18.66 6.73
CA LEU A 88 3.45 -18.86 8.10
C LEU A 88 2.27 -18.97 9.07
N ALA A 89 1.28 -18.08 8.96
CA ALA A 89 0.07 -18.10 9.78
C ALA A 89 -0.75 -19.38 9.58
N ASP A 90 -0.88 -19.87 8.34
CA ASP A 90 -1.57 -21.12 8.00
C ASP A 90 -0.89 -22.35 8.63
N HIS A 91 0.42 -22.26 8.90
CA HIS A 91 1.19 -23.27 9.64
C HIS A 91 1.16 -23.07 11.17
N GLY A 92 0.33 -22.15 11.68
CA GLY A 92 0.19 -21.85 13.10
C GLY A 92 1.30 -20.99 13.69
N VAL A 93 2.11 -20.33 12.85
CA VAL A 93 3.17 -19.41 13.31
C VAL A 93 2.57 -18.05 13.64
N ILE A 94 2.91 -17.52 14.82
CA ILE A 94 2.49 -16.17 15.24
C ILE A 94 3.35 -15.13 14.51
N ILE A 95 2.69 -14.19 13.82
CA ILE A 95 3.35 -13.03 13.21
C ILE A 95 3.56 -11.96 14.28
N ASN A 96 4.76 -11.93 14.88
CA ASN A 96 5.09 -11.02 15.99
C ASN A 96 5.10 -9.53 15.57
N ARG A 97 5.56 -9.25 14.35
CA ARG A 97 5.43 -7.95 13.69
C ARG A 97 4.92 -8.20 12.27
N PRO A 98 3.67 -7.89 11.93
CA PRO A 98 3.18 -8.03 10.56
C PRO A 98 3.81 -6.97 9.63
N PRO A 99 3.88 -7.22 8.31
CA PRO A 99 4.46 -6.31 7.31
C PRO A 99 3.52 -5.15 6.98
N ARG A 100 3.20 -4.34 7.98
CA ARG A 100 2.31 -3.19 7.83
C ARG A 100 2.88 -2.14 6.89
N ASP A 101 4.20 -1.98 6.93
CA ASP A 101 4.99 -1.11 6.06
C ASP A 101 5.24 -1.71 4.66
N GLY A 102 4.66 -2.88 4.36
CA GLY A 102 4.89 -3.55 3.09
C GLY A 102 6.27 -4.16 2.90
N HIS A 103 7.14 -4.02 3.89
CA HIS A 103 8.57 -4.25 3.72
C HIS A 103 9.14 -5.23 4.72
N MET A 104 8.68 -5.23 5.97
CA MET A 104 9.35 -6.00 7.02
C MET A 104 8.38 -6.70 7.96
N ALA A 105 8.65 -7.98 8.24
CA ALA A 105 7.92 -8.76 9.23
C ALA A 105 8.87 -9.49 10.19
N PHE A 106 8.38 -9.80 11.39
CA PHE A 106 9.07 -10.66 12.34
C PHE A 106 8.19 -11.82 12.79
N VAL A 107 8.79 -13.01 12.80
CA VAL A 107 8.23 -14.21 13.42
C VAL A 107 9.26 -14.84 14.37
N ARG A 108 8.83 -15.85 15.13
CA ARG A 108 9.72 -16.66 15.96
C ARG A 108 9.59 -18.13 15.60
N SER A 109 10.73 -18.82 15.57
CA SER A 109 10.77 -20.29 15.55
C SER A 109 10.18 -20.89 16.84
N PRO A 110 9.93 -22.22 16.89
CA PRO A 110 9.45 -22.89 18.10
C PRO A 110 10.32 -22.65 19.34
N ASP A 111 11.65 -22.57 19.16
CA ASP A 111 12.62 -22.31 20.23
C ASP A 111 12.86 -20.80 20.47
N GLY A 112 12.03 -19.92 19.89
CA GLY A 112 12.04 -18.48 20.16
C GLY A 112 13.09 -17.67 19.39
N VAL A 113 13.86 -18.29 18.48
CA VAL A 113 14.79 -17.57 17.59
C VAL A 113 14.00 -16.64 16.69
N SER A 114 14.36 -15.35 16.70
CA SER A 114 13.73 -14.33 15.88
C SER A 114 14.13 -14.48 14.41
N VAL A 115 13.16 -14.39 13.50
CA VAL A 115 13.36 -14.39 12.05
C VAL A 115 12.78 -13.11 11.47
N GLU A 116 13.62 -12.32 10.82
CA GLU A 116 13.26 -11.13 10.05
C GLU A 116 12.99 -11.52 8.60
N LEU A 117 11.87 -11.06 8.06
CA LEU A 117 11.52 -11.21 6.66
C LEU A 117 11.51 -9.82 6.03
N LEU A 118 12.19 -9.68 4.89
CA LEU A 118 12.25 -8.43 4.14
C LEU A 118 11.66 -8.64 2.75
N GLN A 119 10.78 -7.74 2.32
CA GLN A 119 10.28 -7.70 0.96
C GLN A 119 11.46 -7.42 0.03
N LYS A 120 11.64 -8.30 -0.95
CA LYS A 120 12.62 -8.09 -2.01
C LYS A 120 12.15 -6.94 -2.90
N GLY A 121 13.00 -5.92 -3.04
CA GLY A 121 12.68 -4.72 -3.83
C GLY A 121 11.95 -3.68 -2.99
N GLU A 122 11.02 -2.96 -3.63
CA GLU A 122 10.20 -1.93 -2.99
C GLU A 122 9.17 -2.54 -2.03
N ALA A 123 8.73 -1.76 -1.04
CA ALA A 123 7.63 -2.14 -0.17
C ALA A 123 6.35 -2.41 -0.97
N LEU A 124 5.61 -3.47 -0.62
CA LEU A 124 4.28 -3.72 -1.15
C LEU A 124 3.27 -2.81 -0.45
N VAL A 125 2.40 -2.10 -1.17
CA VAL A 125 1.47 -1.15 -0.52
C VAL A 125 0.44 -1.90 0.32
N GLY A 126 0.46 -1.65 1.63
CA GLY A 126 -0.31 -2.38 2.64
C GLY A 126 -1.69 -1.80 2.92
N ALA A 127 -2.66 -2.17 2.10
CA ALA A 127 -4.02 -2.47 2.53
C ALA A 127 -4.68 -3.29 1.43
N GLU A 128 -4.91 -4.58 1.65
CA GLU A 128 -5.86 -5.31 0.80
C GLU A 128 -7.24 -4.74 1.10
N LEU A 129 -7.73 -3.90 0.18
CA LEU A 129 -9.12 -3.46 0.18
C LEU A 129 -9.91 -4.50 -0.59
N GLU A 130 -10.88 -5.14 0.07
CA GLU A 130 -11.91 -5.89 -0.65
C GLU A 130 -12.73 -4.89 -1.48
N LEU A 131 -12.77 -5.11 -2.80
CA LEU A 131 -13.48 -4.23 -3.72
C LEU A 131 -14.84 -4.84 -4.07
N GLU A 132 -15.90 -4.09 -3.80
CA GLU A 132 -17.24 -4.38 -4.31
C GLU A 132 -17.55 -3.49 -5.52
N ASP A 133 -17.78 -4.11 -6.68
CA ASP A 133 -18.12 -3.42 -7.91
C ASP A 133 -19.58 -2.95 -7.90
N ILE A 134 -19.79 -1.64 -7.94
CA ILE A 134 -21.11 -1.02 -8.04
C ILE A 134 -21.34 -0.56 -9.49
N ASP A 135 -22.32 -1.17 -10.16
CA ASP A 135 -22.65 -0.85 -11.55
C ASP A 135 -23.26 0.57 -11.68
N LEU A 136 -22.38 1.52 -12.00
CA LEU A 136 -22.75 2.90 -12.27
C LEU A 136 -23.62 3.04 -13.52
N MET A 137 -23.47 2.18 -14.54
CA MET A 137 -24.26 2.29 -15.76
C MET A 137 -25.70 1.85 -15.53
N ALA A 138 -25.93 0.82 -14.73
CA ALA A 138 -27.27 0.44 -14.25
C ALA A 138 -27.83 1.38 -13.17
N GLY A 139 -27.02 2.30 -12.63
CA GLY A 139 -27.42 3.24 -11.59
C GLY A 139 -27.60 2.57 -10.22
N ALA A 140 -26.84 1.52 -9.93
CA ALA A 140 -26.88 0.79 -8.66
C ALA A 140 -26.61 1.71 -7.46
N ASN A 141 -25.69 2.68 -7.62
CA ASN A 141 -25.36 3.71 -6.63
C ASN A 141 -26.52 4.66 -6.28
N ARG A 142 -27.64 4.60 -7.01
CA ARG A 142 -28.85 5.40 -6.77
C ARG A 142 -30.01 4.59 -6.19
N GLN A 143 -29.84 3.28 -6.04
CA GLN A 143 -30.90 2.41 -5.52
C GLN A 143 -31.01 2.50 -3.99
N PRO A 144 -32.19 2.24 -3.40
CA PRO A 144 -32.40 2.35 -1.96
C PRO A 144 -31.42 1.56 -1.10
N GLU A 145 -30.92 0.41 -1.58
CA GLU A 145 -29.92 -0.38 -0.85
C GLU A 145 -28.58 0.33 -0.75
N PHE A 146 -28.06 0.87 -1.86
CA PHE A 146 -26.80 1.61 -1.82
C PHE A 146 -26.92 2.96 -1.10
N LEU A 147 -28.07 3.63 -1.18
CA LEU A 147 -28.30 4.90 -0.48
C LEU A 147 -28.31 4.76 1.06
N LYS A 148 -28.48 3.55 1.60
CA LYS A 148 -28.24 3.28 3.02
C LYS A 148 -26.76 3.28 3.37
N ILE A 149 -25.89 2.97 2.40
CA ILE A 149 -24.43 2.94 2.55
C ILE A 149 -23.88 4.36 2.38
N ASN A 150 -24.14 4.99 1.24
CA ASN A 150 -23.78 6.39 1.00
C ASN A 150 -25.02 7.20 0.56
N PRO A 151 -25.57 8.07 1.43
CA PRO A 151 -26.77 8.85 1.11
C PRO A 151 -26.55 9.87 -0.03
N ALA A 152 -25.31 10.24 -0.35
CA ALA A 152 -25.00 11.06 -1.52
C ALA A 152 -25.17 10.28 -2.84
N GLY A 153 -25.22 8.95 -2.78
CA GLY A 153 -25.27 8.06 -3.93
C GLY A 153 -24.04 8.20 -4.83
N GLN A 154 -22.87 8.44 -4.21
CA GLN A 154 -21.58 8.59 -4.89
C GLN A 154 -20.64 7.46 -4.49
N LEU A 155 -19.60 7.26 -5.29
CA LEU A 155 -18.51 6.32 -5.03
C LEU A 155 -17.19 7.08 -4.96
N PRO A 156 -16.17 6.54 -4.25
CA PRO A 156 -16.20 5.32 -3.43
C PRO A 156 -16.85 5.53 -2.05
N CYS A 157 -17.06 4.42 -1.32
CA CYS A 157 -17.35 4.39 0.12
C CYS A 157 -16.51 3.27 0.74
N LEU A 158 -15.85 3.56 1.86
CA LEU A 158 -15.06 2.60 2.64
C LEU A 158 -15.92 2.05 3.77
N GLN A 159 -16.01 0.72 3.86
CA GLN A 159 -16.59 0.02 5.01
C GLN A 159 -15.46 -0.56 5.87
N LEU A 160 -15.50 -0.30 7.17
CA LEU A 160 -14.57 -0.89 8.14
C LEU A 160 -15.10 -2.23 8.66
N ASP A 161 -14.24 -3.03 9.28
CA ASP A 161 -14.59 -4.34 9.86
C ASP A 161 -15.74 -4.29 10.88
N ASP A 162 -15.88 -3.15 11.59
CA ASP A 162 -16.97 -2.94 12.56
C ASP A 162 -18.29 -2.46 11.93
N GLY A 163 -18.32 -2.33 10.59
CA GLY A 163 -19.44 -1.86 9.81
C GLY A 163 -19.54 -0.34 9.67
N THR A 164 -18.61 0.44 10.22
CA THR A 164 -18.55 1.89 10.03
C THR A 164 -18.36 2.23 8.55
N LEU A 165 -19.08 3.25 8.08
CA LEU A 165 -19.04 3.71 6.69
C LEU A 165 -18.41 5.10 6.61
N ILE A 166 -17.39 5.23 5.76
CA ILE A 166 -16.70 6.49 5.46
C ILE A 166 -16.91 6.79 3.97
N ALA A 167 -17.49 7.95 3.67
CA ALA A 167 -17.66 8.47 2.32
C ALA A 167 -16.83 9.75 2.14
N GLU A 168 -16.77 10.26 0.92
CA GLU A 168 -15.87 11.32 0.46
C GLU A 168 -14.42 10.87 0.31
N ILE A 169 -13.89 11.00 -0.91
CA ILE A 169 -12.51 10.59 -1.23
C ILE A 169 -11.48 11.24 -0.30
N THR A 170 -11.68 12.50 0.11
CA THR A 170 -10.74 13.17 1.01
C THR A 170 -10.75 12.56 2.41
N ALA A 171 -11.92 12.17 2.91
CA ALA A 171 -12.03 11.55 4.23
C ALA A 171 -11.56 10.10 4.21
N ILE A 172 -11.85 9.35 3.14
CA ILE A 172 -11.36 7.97 2.95
C ILE A 172 -9.83 7.98 2.88
N CYS A 173 -9.24 8.83 2.02
CA CYS A 173 -7.79 8.91 1.90
C CYS A 173 -7.12 9.37 3.20
N GLU A 174 -7.71 10.33 3.91
CA GLU A 174 -7.19 10.78 5.21
C GLU A 174 -7.25 9.68 6.27
N TYR A 175 -8.36 8.93 6.35
CA TYR A 175 -8.45 7.76 7.23
C TYR A 175 -7.40 6.70 6.87
N LEU A 176 -7.29 6.34 5.59
CA LEU A 176 -6.31 5.37 5.12
C LEU A 176 -4.88 5.84 5.42
N ASP A 177 -4.59 7.13 5.26
CA ASP A 177 -3.30 7.72 5.63
C ASP A 177 -3.01 7.59 7.14
N GLU A 178 -4.02 7.80 7.99
CA GLU A 178 -3.88 7.70 9.45
C GLU A 178 -3.70 6.26 9.96
N VAL A 179 -4.28 5.27 9.28
CA VAL A 179 -4.22 3.85 9.71
C VAL A 179 -3.16 3.03 8.98
N SER A 180 -2.60 3.55 7.88
CA SER A 180 -1.53 2.87 7.13
C SER A 180 -0.17 3.22 7.70
N ASP A 181 0.74 2.24 7.69
CA ASP A 181 2.15 2.47 8.00
C ASP A 181 2.88 2.82 6.69
N GLY A 182 3.11 4.11 6.43
CA GLY A 182 3.78 4.57 5.20
C GLY A 182 4.05 6.08 5.21
N PRO A 183 4.72 6.62 4.16
CA PRO A 183 4.88 8.06 4.02
C PRO A 183 3.52 8.75 3.93
N SER A 184 3.25 9.68 4.84
CA SER A 184 1.97 10.38 4.88
C SER A 184 1.77 11.28 3.64
N LEU A 185 0.61 11.14 2.99
CA LEU A 185 0.06 12.04 1.98
C LEU A 185 -0.60 13.28 2.60
N MET A 186 -0.89 13.26 3.90
CA MET A 186 -1.49 14.37 4.63
C MET A 186 -0.45 15.28 5.27
N GLY A 187 0.61 14.73 5.84
CA GLY A 187 1.68 15.44 6.54
C GLY A 187 1.88 14.97 7.98
N GLU A 188 3.13 15.06 8.44
CA GLU A 188 3.56 14.59 9.76
C GLU A 188 3.33 15.65 10.84
N THR A 189 3.44 16.94 10.47
CA THR A 189 3.22 18.07 11.39
C THR A 189 1.84 18.70 11.23
N ALA A 190 1.43 19.50 12.22
CA ALA A 190 0.16 20.23 12.14
C ALA A 190 0.14 21.22 10.97
N GLU A 191 1.29 21.87 10.70
CA GLU A 191 1.50 22.80 9.61
C GLU A 191 1.45 22.10 8.24
N GLU A 192 2.09 20.93 8.12
CA GLU A 192 2.03 20.13 6.89
C GLU A 192 0.60 19.68 6.61
N ARG A 193 -0.13 19.13 7.61
CA ARG A 193 -1.54 18.76 7.46
C ARG A 193 -2.44 19.93 7.06
N ALA A 194 -2.23 21.10 7.68
CA ALA A 194 -2.98 22.30 7.32
C ALA A 194 -2.70 22.75 5.88
N ALA A 195 -1.44 22.71 5.45
CA ALA A 195 -1.04 23.05 4.09
C ALA A 195 -1.64 22.07 3.07
N THR A 196 -1.59 20.76 3.33
CA THR A 196 -2.17 19.74 2.46
C THR A 196 -3.68 19.89 2.34
N ARG A 197 -4.41 20.05 3.46
CA ARG A 197 -5.87 20.26 3.43
C ARG A 197 -6.24 21.55 2.67
N MET A 198 -5.46 22.62 2.85
CA MET A 198 -5.64 23.86 2.10
C MET A 198 -5.48 23.67 0.60
N TRP A 199 -4.42 22.98 0.16
CA TRP A 199 -4.18 22.73 -1.26
C TRP A 199 -5.17 21.76 -1.86
N THR A 200 -5.51 20.67 -1.15
CA THR A 200 -6.54 19.71 -1.55
C THR A 200 -7.86 20.42 -1.78
N ARG A 201 -8.29 21.27 -0.83
CA ARG A 201 -9.54 22.05 -0.97
C ARG A 201 -9.49 23.06 -2.12
N ARG A 202 -8.35 23.71 -2.35
CA ARG A 202 -8.19 24.65 -3.48
C ARG A 202 -8.33 23.92 -4.82
N VAL A 203 -7.60 22.83 -4.98
CA VAL A 203 -7.62 21.98 -6.18
C VAL A 203 -9.03 21.44 -6.42
N ASP A 204 -9.63 20.85 -5.39
CA ASP A 204 -10.92 20.19 -5.51
C ASP A 204 -12.03 21.17 -5.96
N LEU A 205 -12.21 22.26 -5.21
CA LEU A 205 -13.29 23.22 -5.46
C LEU A 205 -13.09 24.04 -6.73
N ASN A 206 -11.85 24.31 -7.14
CA ASN A 206 -11.58 25.26 -8.22
C ASN A 206 -11.19 24.58 -9.53
N ILE A 207 -10.74 23.33 -9.51
CA ILE A 207 -10.32 22.60 -10.71
C ILE A 207 -11.17 21.34 -10.86
N CYS A 208 -11.16 20.46 -9.85
CA CYS A 208 -11.74 19.13 -10.01
C CYS A 208 -13.26 19.15 -10.16
N GLU A 209 -13.96 19.84 -9.26
CA GLU A 209 -15.41 19.93 -9.29
C GLU A 209 -15.93 20.64 -10.55
N PRO A 210 -15.36 21.78 -11.00
CA PRO A 210 -15.71 22.37 -12.29
C PRO A 210 -15.41 21.46 -13.49
N LEU A 211 -14.31 20.71 -13.49
CA LEU A 211 -13.98 19.77 -14.57
C LEU A 211 -14.99 18.62 -14.64
N ALA A 212 -15.31 18.03 -13.49
CA ALA A 212 -16.27 16.94 -13.39
C ALA A 212 -17.68 17.39 -13.81
N ASN A 213 -18.14 18.55 -13.33
CA ASN A 213 -19.45 19.08 -13.70
C ASN A 213 -19.49 19.60 -15.13
N GLY A 214 -18.38 20.11 -15.67
CA GLY A 214 -18.23 20.43 -17.09
C GLY A 214 -18.59 19.22 -17.96
N PHE A 215 -18.05 18.05 -17.65
CA PHE A 215 -18.40 16.79 -18.32
C PHE A 215 -19.85 16.36 -18.05
N ARG A 216 -20.26 16.28 -16.77
CA ARG A 216 -21.61 15.82 -16.40
C ARG A 216 -22.72 16.64 -17.04
N TYR A 217 -22.49 17.94 -17.26
CA TYR A 217 -23.46 18.86 -17.86
C TYR A 217 -23.35 18.94 -19.38
N SER A 218 -22.44 18.20 -20.01
CA SER A 218 -22.31 18.14 -21.48
C SER A 218 -22.13 16.71 -21.99
N GLU A 219 -20.91 16.21 -22.23
CA GLU A 219 -20.71 14.89 -22.84
C GLU A 219 -21.29 13.74 -22.00
N GLY A 220 -21.25 13.86 -20.68
CA GLY A 220 -21.82 12.89 -19.75
C GLY A 220 -23.32 13.02 -19.55
N MET A 221 -23.97 14.07 -20.06
CA MET A 221 -25.36 14.41 -19.76
C MET A 221 -26.36 13.24 -19.96
N PRO A 222 -26.27 12.40 -21.02
CA PRO A 222 -27.17 11.26 -21.19
C PRO A 222 -27.15 10.27 -20.01
N ILE A 223 -26.05 10.22 -19.25
CA ILE A 223 -25.88 9.37 -18.07
C ILE A 223 -26.40 10.08 -16.81
N PHE A 224 -26.21 11.40 -16.70
CA PHE A 224 -26.41 12.12 -15.43
C PHE A 224 -27.73 12.88 -15.32
N GLN A 225 -28.37 13.28 -16.42
CA GLN A 225 -29.54 14.18 -16.40
C GLN A 225 -30.77 13.64 -15.64
N GLU A 226 -30.91 12.31 -15.53
CA GLU A 226 -31.98 11.67 -14.75
C GLU A 226 -31.56 11.35 -13.31
N ARG A 227 -30.28 11.53 -12.98
CA ARG A 227 -29.68 11.12 -11.69
C ARG A 227 -29.30 12.29 -10.80
N MET A 228 -29.14 13.47 -11.40
CA MET A 228 -28.83 14.71 -10.72
C MET A 228 -29.28 15.89 -11.58
N ILE A 229 -29.35 17.06 -10.96
CA ILE A 229 -29.57 18.30 -11.70
C ILE A 229 -28.35 18.54 -12.59
N THR A 230 -28.59 18.70 -13.89
CA THR A 230 -27.59 19.14 -14.86
C THR A 230 -27.90 20.55 -15.34
N ILE A 231 -26.85 21.35 -15.58
CA ILE A 231 -26.99 22.73 -16.03
C ILE A 231 -26.19 22.90 -17.33
N PRO A 232 -26.74 22.51 -18.50
CA PRO A 232 -25.98 22.52 -19.76
C PRO A 232 -25.41 23.89 -20.13
N ALA A 233 -26.16 24.96 -19.84
CA ALA A 233 -25.71 26.33 -20.06
C ALA A 233 -24.48 26.73 -19.24
N ALA A 234 -24.17 26.01 -18.15
CA ALA A 234 -22.98 26.25 -17.33
C ALA A 234 -21.78 25.39 -17.75
N ALA A 235 -21.96 24.37 -18.61
CA ALA A 235 -20.93 23.40 -18.92
C ALA A 235 -19.65 24.08 -19.44
N ASP A 236 -19.74 24.90 -20.48
CA ASP A 236 -18.58 25.57 -21.07
C ASP A 236 -17.88 26.50 -20.07
N SER A 237 -18.65 27.22 -19.24
CA SER A 237 -18.10 28.09 -18.19
C SER A 237 -17.38 27.30 -17.10
N LEU A 238 -17.88 26.13 -16.71
CA LEU A 238 -17.22 25.24 -15.74
C LEU A 238 -15.92 24.67 -16.31
N LYS A 239 -15.93 24.23 -17.57
CA LYS A 239 -14.72 23.81 -18.28
C LYS A 239 -13.68 24.93 -18.37
N GLN A 240 -14.14 26.16 -18.61
CA GLN A 240 -13.28 27.34 -18.63
C GLN A 240 -12.70 27.62 -17.25
N ILE A 241 -13.49 27.56 -16.18
CA ILE A 241 -13.02 27.73 -14.80
C ILE A 241 -11.91 26.71 -14.50
N ALA A 242 -12.10 25.43 -14.83
CA ALA A 242 -11.09 24.40 -14.61
C ALA A 242 -9.77 24.72 -15.34
N ARG A 243 -9.84 25.16 -16.61
CA ARG A 243 -8.65 25.56 -17.39
C ARG A 243 -7.95 26.77 -16.77
N GLU A 244 -8.70 27.83 -16.45
CA GLU A 244 -8.15 29.05 -15.85
C GLU A 244 -7.50 28.78 -14.49
N LYS A 245 -8.10 27.91 -13.67
CA LYS A 245 -7.57 27.55 -12.36
C LYS A 245 -6.38 26.61 -12.43
N THR A 246 -6.30 25.76 -13.46
CA THR A 246 -5.10 24.99 -13.76
C THR A 246 -3.95 25.90 -14.19
N ALA A 247 -4.22 26.91 -15.03
CA ALA A 247 -3.22 27.92 -15.43
C ALA A 247 -2.78 28.81 -14.26
N TRP A 248 -3.69 29.16 -13.35
CA TRP A 248 -3.35 29.84 -12.10
C TRP A 248 -2.39 29.01 -11.25
N LEU A 249 -2.64 27.70 -11.10
CA LEU A 249 -1.76 26.82 -10.36
C LEU A 249 -0.38 26.73 -11.03
N ASP A 250 -0.32 26.62 -12.36
CA ASP A 250 0.93 26.65 -13.12
C ASP A 250 1.77 27.90 -12.79
N GLY A 251 1.14 29.08 -12.79
CA GLY A 251 1.80 30.35 -12.47
C GLY A 251 2.31 30.44 -11.02
N LEU A 252 1.75 29.66 -10.10
CA LEU A 252 2.22 29.59 -8.70
C LEU A 252 3.39 28.64 -8.50
N MET A 253 3.61 27.67 -9.39
CA MET A 253 4.70 26.69 -9.30
C MET A 253 6.03 27.20 -9.86
N THR A 254 6.19 28.52 -9.93
CA THR A 254 7.42 29.20 -10.41
C THR A 254 8.56 29.21 -9.39
N ASP A 255 8.28 28.77 -8.16
CA ASP A 255 9.26 28.64 -7.08
C ASP A 255 10.09 27.35 -7.13
N GLY A 256 9.92 26.54 -8.18
CA GLY A 256 10.69 25.33 -8.42
C GLY A 256 10.24 24.10 -7.62
N ARG A 257 9.11 24.21 -6.90
CA ARG A 257 8.56 23.10 -6.13
C ARG A 257 8.26 21.88 -7.01
N SER A 258 8.47 20.70 -6.44
CA SER A 258 8.24 19.42 -7.11
C SER A 258 6.76 19.04 -7.26
N PHE A 259 5.95 19.42 -6.28
CA PHE A 259 4.55 19.03 -6.09
C PHE A 259 3.72 20.23 -5.62
N ILE A 260 2.40 20.13 -5.67
CA ILE A 260 1.48 21.26 -5.41
C ILE A 260 1.78 21.92 -4.06
N GLY A 261 2.00 21.11 -3.02
CA GLY A 261 2.27 21.55 -1.65
C GLY A 261 3.74 21.88 -1.34
N GLY A 262 4.70 21.50 -2.19
CA GLY A 262 6.13 21.62 -1.90
C GLY A 262 6.97 20.50 -2.52
N GLU A 263 7.86 19.87 -1.73
CA GLU A 263 8.78 18.84 -2.22
C GLU A 263 8.28 17.40 -2.09
N LYS A 264 7.24 17.17 -1.28
CA LYS A 264 6.64 15.85 -1.07
C LYS A 264 5.31 15.76 -1.82
N VAL A 265 5.03 14.57 -2.35
CA VAL A 265 3.70 14.24 -2.87
C VAL A 265 2.68 14.31 -1.74
N SER A 266 1.49 14.83 -2.03
CA SER A 266 0.40 14.97 -1.07
C SER A 266 -0.94 14.53 -1.67
N LEU A 267 -1.99 14.48 -0.85
CA LEU A 267 -3.34 14.20 -1.32
C LEU A 267 -3.80 15.17 -2.43
N ALA A 268 -3.36 16.43 -2.38
CA ALA A 268 -3.68 17.41 -3.42
C ALA A 268 -3.14 16.98 -4.80
N ASP A 269 -1.95 16.38 -4.83
CA ASP A 269 -1.32 15.91 -6.05
C ASP A 269 -2.06 14.70 -6.62
N VAL A 270 -2.38 13.72 -5.77
CA VAL A 270 -3.12 12.52 -6.16
C VAL A 270 -4.48 12.91 -6.74
N LEU A 271 -5.21 13.79 -6.05
CA LEU A 271 -6.52 14.26 -6.47
C LEU A 271 -6.48 14.95 -7.84
N LEU A 272 -5.56 15.91 -8.02
CA LEU A 272 -5.46 16.63 -9.29
C LEU A 272 -5.04 15.69 -10.42
N TYR A 273 -4.10 14.78 -10.16
CA TYR A 273 -3.58 13.87 -11.17
C TYR A 273 -4.69 12.96 -11.72
N CYS A 274 -5.46 12.32 -10.84
CA CYS A 274 -6.59 11.48 -11.22
C CYS A 274 -7.62 12.27 -12.05
N MET A 275 -7.90 13.52 -11.64
CA MET A 275 -8.90 14.34 -12.33
C MET A 275 -8.44 14.85 -13.69
N LEU A 276 -7.17 15.23 -13.86
CA LEU A 276 -6.63 15.59 -15.18
C LEU A 276 -6.55 14.38 -16.11
N THR A 277 -6.22 13.20 -15.57
CA THR A 277 -6.26 11.93 -16.33
C THR A 277 -7.68 11.62 -16.80
N PHE A 278 -8.68 11.77 -15.92
CA PHE A 278 -10.08 11.67 -16.29
C PHE A 278 -10.45 12.68 -17.38
N GLY A 279 -10.09 13.96 -17.20
CA GLY A 279 -10.31 15.03 -18.18
C GLY A 279 -9.77 14.68 -19.57
N ASN A 280 -8.54 14.17 -19.65
CA ASN A 280 -7.93 13.69 -20.89
C ASN A 280 -8.77 12.58 -21.55
N ALA A 281 -9.29 11.64 -20.76
CA ALA A 281 -10.08 10.51 -21.26
C ALA A 281 -11.47 10.91 -21.78
N VAL A 282 -12.07 11.98 -21.24
CA VAL A 282 -13.43 12.43 -21.58
C VAL A 282 -13.47 13.64 -22.51
N GLY A 283 -12.36 13.94 -23.20
CA GLY A 283 -12.31 15.04 -24.18
C GLY A 283 -12.20 16.44 -23.57
N GLN A 284 -11.75 16.53 -22.32
CA GLN A 284 -11.45 17.78 -21.62
C GLN A 284 -9.97 17.86 -21.21
N PRO A 285 -9.02 17.75 -22.16
CA PRO A 285 -7.61 17.77 -21.81
C PRO A 285 -7.20 19.13 -21.23
N PHE A 286 -6.24 19.11 -20.30
CA PHE A 286 -5.61 20.34 -19.83
C PHE A 286 -4.65 20.90 -20.89
N ASP A 287 -4.37 22.21 -20.82
CA ASP A 287 -3.44 22.87 -21.75
C ASP A 287 -2.01 22.37 -21.55
N GLN A 288 -1.46 21.75 -22.59
CA GLN A 288 -0.11 21.16 -22.58
C GLN A 288 1.00 22.22 -22.59
N ASN A 289 0.68 23.50 -22.81
CA ASN A 289 1.64 24.60 -22.74
C ASN A 289 1.90 25.09 -21.30
N LEU A 290 1.13 24.61 -20.32
CA LEU A 290 1.37 24.87 -18.90
C LEU A 290 2.58 24.08 -18.44
N SER A 291 3.78 24.67 -18.56
CA SER A 291 5.05 23.95 -18.43
C SER A 291 5.25 23.30 -17.06
N HIS A 292 4.81 23.94 -15.98
CA HIS A 292 4.98 23.42 -14.62
C HIS A 292 3.98 22.30 -14.36
N ILE A 293 2.71 22.49 -14.77
CA ILE A 293 1.67 21.46 -14.66
C ILE A 293 2.02 20.26 -15.53
N LYS A 294 2.51 20.46 -16.75
CA LYS A 294 2.92 19.36 -17.63
C LYS A 294 4.06 18.55 -17.01
N ALA A 295 5.10 19.22 -16.50
CA ALA A 295 6.22 18.55 -15.85
C ALA A 295 5.80 17.83 -14.55
N TRP A 296 4.90 18.43 -13.76
CA TRP A 296 4.30 17.80 -12.58
C TRP A 296 3.45 16.57 -12.96
N TYR A 297 2.61 16.68 -13.99
CA TYR A 297 1.76 15.58 -14.46
C TYR A 297 2.58 14.39 -14.95
N ASP A 298 3.62 14.64 -15.75
CA ASP A 298 4.51 13.58 -16.25
C ASP A 298 5.21 12.86 -15.10
N ARG A 299 5.61 13.61 -14.06
CA ARG A 299 6.22 13.06 -12.85
C ARG A 299 5.23 12.20 -12.07
N MET A 300 3.97 12.62 -11.95
CA MET A 300 2.92 11.83 -11.31
C MET A 300 2.62 10.55 -12.12
N ALA A 301 2.52 10.65 -13.44
CA ALA A 301 2.27 9.53 -14.33
C ALA A 301 3.39 8.48 -14.34
N ALA A 302 4.64 8.89 -14.05
CA ALA A 302 5.78 7.98 -13.96
C ALA A 302 5.85 7.18 -12.64
N ARG A 303 4.99 7.48 -11.66
CA ARG A 303 4.98 6.77 -10.37
C ARG A 303 4.38 5.36 -10.55
N PRO A 304 4.94 4.31 -9.91
CA PRO A 304 4.35 2.97 -9.97
C PRO A 304 2.87 2.92 -9.56
N SER A 305 2.51 3.71 -8.54
CA SER A 305 1.13 3.83 -8.05
C SER A 305 0.14 4.43 -9.05
N ALA A 306 0.61 5.04 -10.14
CA ALA A 306 -0.26 5.55 -11.21
C ALA A 306 -0.64 4.48 -12.24
N ALA A 307 0.05 3.34 -12.24
CA ALA A 307 -0.24 2.18 -13.08
C ALA A 307 -0.92 1.03 -12.32
N ALA A 308 -1.10 1.20 -11.01
CA ALA A 308 -1.75 0.24 -10.10
C ALA A 308 -3.28 0.32 -10.19
#